data_AF-A0A354XL87-F1
#
_entry.id   AF-A0A354XL87-F1
#
_cell.length_a   1.000
_cell.length_b   1.000
_cell.length_c   1.000
_cell.angle_alpha   90.00
_cell.angle_beta   90.00
_cell.angle_gamma   90.00
#
_symmetry.space_group_name_H-M   'P 1'
#
loop_
_entity.id
_entity.type
_entity.pdbx_description
1 polymer ?
#
loop_
_entity_poly.entity_id
_entity_poly.type
_entity_poly.pdbx_seq_one_letter_code
_entity_poly.pdbx_strand_id
1 'polypeptide(L)'
;MGKTLGYVGVALVGTLLLSGCSGPEEEVAQHQPHSVAEERASEPEPSAQQVEPLNVMISTAAFLRPDRRLMVEGETNLPNDAQLQVVVEREISRVRWQERTRVVNGKFEAGPL
;
A
#
# COMPACT_ATOMS: atom_id res chain seq x y z
N MET A 1 -16.99 -61.00 22.66
CA MET A 1 -15.73 -60.23 22.55
C MET A 1 -16.09 -58.78 22.25
N GLY A 2 -15.55 -57.72 22.83
CA GLY A 2 -14.53 -57.50 23.85
C GLY A 2 -14.83 -56.19 24.58
N LYS A 3 -14.11 -55.97 25.68
CA LYS A 3 -14.44 -55.17 26.87
C LYS A 3 -14.37 -53.65 26.64
N THR A 4 -15.28 -52.91 27.27
CA THR A 4 -15.18 -51.48 27.57
C THR A 4 -14.14 -51.26 28.69
N LEU A 5 -13.13 -50.40 28.47
CA LEU A 5 -12.20 -49.97 29.53
C LEU A 5 -11.45 -48.66 29.17
N GLY A 6 -11.41 -47.73 30.14
CA GLY A 6 -10.49 -46.57 30.24
C GLY A 6 -11.05 -45.28 29.65
N TYR A 7 -11.68 -44.35 30.37
CA TYR A 7 -11.23 -43.56 31.54
C TYR A 7 -9.91 -42.78 31.34
N VAL A 8 -10.08 -41.45 31.30
CA VAL A 8 -9.19 -40.39 31.82
C VAL A 8 -8.01 -39.98 30.94
N GLY A 9 -8.13 -38.78 30.38
CA GLY A 9 -7.07 -38.02 29.75
C GLY A 9 -7.39 -36.53 29.78
N VAL A 10 -7.51 -36.00 31.00
CA VAL A 10 -7.32 -34.60 31.44
C VAL A 10 -7.45 -33.52 30.35
N ALA A 11 -8.56 -32.78 30.44
CA ALA A 11 -8.78 -31.49 29.79
C ALA A 11 -7.64 -30.52 30.15
N LEU A 12 -6.73 -30.32 29.19
CA LEU A 12 -5.64 -29.36 29.30
C LEU A 12 -6.13 -27.99 28.81
N VAL A 13 -6.69 -27.25 29.77
CA VAL A 13 -6.50 -25.81 30.04
C VAL A 13 -5.90 -25.01 28.87
N GLY A 14 -6.73 -24.17 28.24
CA GLY A 14 -6.34 -23.24 27.18
C GLY A 14 -7.24 -22.02 27.11
N THR A 15 -7.66 -21.49 28.26
CA THR A 15 -8.44 -20.25 28.36
C THR A 15 -7.84 -19.42 29.47
N LEU A 16 -6.87 -18.56 29.18
CA LEU A 16 -6.40 -17.48 30.05
C LEU A 16 -5.36 -16.66 29.26
N LEU A 17 -5.78 -15.71 28.41
CA LEU A 17 -5.01 -14.51 28.02
C LEU A 17 -5.92 -13.48 27.31
N LEU A 18 -7.09 -13.17 27.88
CA LEU A 18 -7.87 -11.98 27.53
C LEU A 18 -8.03 -11.14 28.80
N SER A 19 -6.95 -10.46 29.16
CA SER A 19 -6.87 -9.54 30.31
C SER A 19 -5.93 -8.39 29.97
N GLY A 20 -6.23 -7.67 28.89
CA GLY A 20 -5.69 -6.33 28.64
C GLY A 20 -6.66 -5.30 29.19
N CYS A 21 -6.77 -5.23 30.52
CA CYS A 21 -7.54 -4.19 31.20
C CYS A 21 -6.77 -2.87 31.15
N SER A 22 -7.41 -1.89 30.51
CA SER A 22 -7.37 -0.45 30.80
C SER A 22 -6.54 -0.03 32.02
N GLY A 23 -5.45 0.69 31.78
CA GLY A 23 -4.74 1.41 32.83
C GLY A 23 -5.56 2.63 33.27
N PRO A 24 -5.66 2.92 34.59
CA PRO A 24 -6.37 4.09 35.07
C PRO A 24 -5.55 5.36 34.85
N GLU A 25 -6.24 6.38 34.33
CA GLU A 25 -5.85 7.79 34.36
C GLU A 25 -5.87 8.28 35.81
N GLU A 26 -4.73 8.75 36.32
CA GLU A 26 -4.70 9.65 37.48
C GLU A 26 -3.51 10.63 37.38
N GLU A 27 -3.89 11.88 37.14
CA GLU A 27 -3.38 13.10 37.76
C GLU A 27 -1.90 13.47 37.54
N VAL A 28 -1.63 14.15 36.42
CA VAL A 28 -0.42 14.98 36.28
C VAL A 28 -0.71 16.35 36.89
N ALA A 29 -0.06 16.57 38.02
CA ALA A 29 -0.01 17.82 38.76
C ALA A 29 0.25 19.05 37.88
N GLN A 30 -0.43 20.13 38.26
CA GLN A 30 -0.25 21.48 37.76
C GLN A 30 1.23 21.87 37.70
N HIS A 31 1.70 22.16 36.49
CA HIS A 31 2.81 23.05 36.28
C HIS A 31 2.42 23.98 35.14
N GLN A 32 2.06 25.23 35.47
CA GLN A 32 2.09 26.32 34.51
C GLN A 32 3.57 26.66 34.28
N PRO A 33 4.13 26.50 33.08
CA PRO A 33 5.30 27.25 32.71
C PRO A 33 4.83 28.61 32.20
N HIS A 34 5.36 29.66 32.81
CA HIS A 34 5.29 31.01 32.28
C HIS A 34 5.62 30.99 30.77
N SER A 35 4.62 31.29 29.95
CA SER A 35 4.80 31.47 28.51
C SER A 35 5.55 32.78 28.28
N VAL A 36 6.87 32.71 28.22
CA VAL A 36 7.70 33.78 27.67
C VAL A 36 7.38 33.84 26.19
N ALA A 37 6.69 34.89 25.78
CA ALA A 37 6.47 35.19 24.37
C ALA A 37 7.83 35.55 23.76
N GLU A 38 8.53 34.56 23.20
CA GLU A 38 9.58 34.82 22.23
C GLU A 38 8.91 35.24 20.92
N GLU A 39 9.02 36.52 20.59
CA GLU A 39 8.71 37.05 19.27
C GLU A 39 9.71 36.47 18.28
N ARG A 40 9.38 35.29 17.75
CA ARG A 40 10.16 34.61 16.73
C ARG A 40 10.01 35.42 15.44
N ALA A 41 11.04 36.21 15.13
CA ALA A 41 11.14 36.91 13.85
C ALA A 41 10.91 35.88 12.73
N SER A 42 9.88 36.12 11.91
CA SER A 42 9.53 35.25 10.79
C SER A 42 10.68 35.24 9.78
N GLU A 43 11.39 34.11 9.71
CA GLU A 43 12.31 33.80 8.61
C GLU A 43 11.50 33.87 7.29
N PRO A 44 11.95 34.60 6.26
CA PRO A 44 11.21 34.68 5.01
C PRO A 44 10.99 33.29 4.42
N GLU A 45 9.73 32.93 4.15
CA GLU A 45 9.41 31.64 3.54
C GLU A 45 10.14 31.53 2.20
N PRO A 46 10.80 30.38 1.92
CA PRO A 46 11.46 30.17 0.64
C PRO A 46 10.43 30.36 -0.47
N SER A 47 10.75 31.24 -1.42
CA SER A 47 9.87 31.47 -2.57
C SER A 47 9.64 30.14 -3.28
N ALA A 48 8.38 29.71 -3.33
CA ALA A 48 8.00 28.50 -4.03
C ALA A 48 8.39 28.64 -5.51
N GLN A 49 9.46 27.96 -5.92
CA GLN A 49 9.83 27.87 -7.32
C GLN A 49 8.65 27.23 -8.06
N GLN A 50 8.08 27.97 -9.02
CA GLN A 50 7.06 27.44 -9.91
C GLN A 50 7.70 26.39 -10.82
N VAL A 51 7.49 25.11 -10.48
CA VAL A 51 7.91 23.98 -11.32
C VAL A 51 6.90 23.84 -12.46
N GLU A 52 7.38 23.89 -13.69
CA GLU A 52 6.54 23.69 -14.87
C GLU A 52 5.94 22.27 -14.85
N PRO A 53 4.63 22.11 -15.16
CA PRO A 53 4.01 20.79 -15.21
C PRO A 53 4.67 19.88 -16.26
N LEU A 54 4.93 18.63 -15.88
CA LEU A 54 5.38 17.61 -16.82
C LEU A 54 4.24 17.18 -17.75
N ASN A 55 4.38 17.42 -19.05
CA ASN A 55 3.47 16.87 -20.05
C ASN A 55 3.83 15.40 -20.33
N VAL A 56 2.92 14.48 -20.04
CA VAL A 56 3.13 13.03 -20.23
C VAL A 56 2.26 12.52 -21.37
N MET A 57 2.91 11.81 -22.30
CA MET A 57 2.25 11.11 -23.40
C MET A 57 2.31 9.61 -23.15
N ILE A 58 1.17 8.93 -23.32
CA ILE A 58 1.06 7.47 -23.25
C ILE A 58 0.18 7.02 -24.41
N SER A 59 0.70 6.10 -25.23
CA SER A 59 -0.05 5.39 -26.28
C SER A 59 -0.03 3.90 -25.94
N THR A 60 -1.17 3.21 -26.00
CA THR A 60 -1.27 1.81 -25.56
C THR A 60 -2.17 0.98 -26.44
N ALA A 61 -1.86 -0.30 -26.56
CA ALA A 61 -2.72 -1.31 -27.15
C ALA A 61 -2.79 -2.55 -26.25
N ALA A 62 -3.95 -3.22 -26.24
CA ALA A 62 -4.14 -4.48 -25.53
C ALA A 62 -4.43 -5.59 -26.54
N PHE A 63 -3.80 -6.75 -26.36
CA PHE A 63 -3.97 -7.91 -27.23
C PHE A 63 -3.92 -9.21 -26.45
N LEU A 64 -4.55 -10.24 -27.02
CA LEU A 64 -4.56 -11.58 -26.43
C LEU A 64 -3.48 -12.43 -27.08
N ARG A 65 -2.60 -13.02 -26.28
CA ARG A 65 -1.61 -14.00 -26.74
C ARG A 65 -2.29 -15.33 -27.10
N PRO A 66 -1.60 -16.22 -27.86
CA PRO A 66 -2.13 -17.55 -28.20
C PRO A 66 -2.51 -18.42 -26.99
N ASP A 67 -1.85 -18.21 -25.85
CA ASP A 67 -2.13 -18.89 -24.57
C ASP A 67 -3.24 -18.19 -23.75
N ARG A 68 -3.96 -17.24 -24.36
CA ARG A 68 -5.10 -16.49 -23.78
C ARG A 68 -4.71 -15.52 -22.66
N ARG A 69 -3.42 -15.17 -22.52
CA ARG A 69 -2.99 -14.09 -21.63
C ARG A 69 -3.19 -12.72 -22.29
N LEU A 70 -3.82 -11.80 -21.57
CA LEU A 70 -3.98 -10.42 -22.00
C LEU A 70 -2.69 -9.65 -21.75
N MET A 71 -2.13 -9.06 -22.80
CA MET A 71 -0.95 -8.21 -22.74
C MET A 71 -1.33 -6.77 -23.05
N VAL A 72 -0.60 -5.83 -22.46
CA VAL A 72 -0.65 -4.41 -22.74
C VAL A 72 0.74 -3.98 -23.17
N GLU A 73 0.85 -3.41 -24.36
CA GLU A 73 2.05 -2.74 -24.84
C GLU A 73 1.78 -1.25 -24.98
N GLY A 74 2.81 -0.43 -24.80
CA GLY A 74 2.68 0.99 -25.00
C GLY A 74 3.99 1.74 -25.19
N GLU A 75 3.84 2.98 -25.60
CA GLU A 75 4.91 3.96 -25.79
C GLU A 75 4.66 5.18 -24.90
N THR A 76 5.73 5.79 -24.39
CA THR A 76 5.67 6.96 -23.52
C THR A 76 6.90 7.85 -23.66
N ASN A 77 6.76 9.13 -23.33
CA ASN A 77 7.88 10.09 -23.26
C ASN A 77 8.60 10.10 -21.89
N LEU A 78 8.24 9.21 -20.97
CA LEU A 78 8.91 9.08 -19.68
C LEU A 78 10.35 8.55 -19.85
N PRO A 79 11.27 8.91 -18.94
CA PRO A 79 12.65 8.46 -19.00
C PRO A 79 12.74 6.93 -18.82
N ASN A 80 13.85 6.37 -19.29
CA ASN A 80 14.18 4.97 -18.99
C ASN A 80 14.17 4.70 -17.48
N ASP A 81 13.81 3.48 -17.10
CA ASP A 81 13.66 3.02 -15.72
C ASP A 81 12.52 3.67 -14.92
N ALA A 82 11.74 4.59 -15.51
CA ALA A 82 10.49 5.06 -14.94
C ALA A 82 9.57 3.87 -14.64
N GLN A 83 9.06 3.81 -13.41
CA GLN A 83 8.17 2.74 -12.97
C GLN A 83 6.74 3.05 -13.41
N LEU A 84 6.07 2.08 -14.02
CA LEU A 84 4.68 2.17 -14.42
C LEU A 84 3.86 1.10 -13.71
N GLN A 85 2.68 1.47 -13.24
CA GLN A 85 1.66 0.54 -12.75
C GLN A 85 0.58 0.42 -13.82
N VAL A 86 0.49 -0.74 -14.47
CA VAL A 86 -0.60 -1.05 -15.40
C VAL A 86 -1.71 -1.73 -14.60
N VAL A 87 -2.94 -1.28 -14.80
CA VAL A 87 -4.15 -1.88 -14.20
C VAL A 87 -5.15 -2.10 -15.31
N VAL A 88 -5.65 -3.32 -15.42
CA VAL A 88 -6.74 -3.67 -16.36
C VAL A 88 -7.94 -4.14 -15.54
N GLU A 89 -9.06 -3.45 -15.74
CA GLU A 89 -10.34 -3.79 -15.13
C GLU A 89 -11.34 -4.15 -16.23
N ARG A 90 -11.91 -5.36 -16.12
CA ARG A 90 -13.02 -5.78 -16.98
C ARG A 90 -14.31 -5.74 -16.18
N GLU A 91 -15.07 -4.66 -16.34
CA GLU A 91 -16.27 -4.35 -15.56
C GLU A 91 -17.25 -5.53 -15.44
N ILE A 92 -17.53 -6.20 -16.57
CA ILE A 92 -18.53 -7.28 -16.64
C ILE A 92 -18.11 -8.51 -15.81
N SER A 93 -16.81 -8.84 -15.78
CA SER A 93 -16.31 -10.01 -15.04
C SER A 93 -15.68 -9.66 -13.70
N ARG A 94 -15.58 -8.36 -13.35
CA ARG A 94 -14.85 -7.86 -12.18
C ARG A 94 -13.41 -8.37 -12.08
N VAL A 95 -12.83 -8.76 -13.22
CA VAL A 95 -11.43 -9.17 -13.27
C VAL A 95 -10.62 -7.90 -13.19
N ARG A 96 -9.77 -7.83 -12.17
CA ARG A 96 -8.76 -6.79 -12.00
C ARG A 96 -7.41 -7.46 -11.97
N TRP A 97 -6.58 -7.10 -12.93
CA TRP A 97 -5.18 -7.48 -12.96
C TRP A 97 -4.34 -6.22 -12.93
N GLN A 98 -3.18 -6.32 -12.28
CA GLN A 98 -2.25 -5.22 -12.14
C GLN A 98 -0.82 -5.74 -12.24
N GLU A 99 0.06 -4.96 -12.87
CA GLU A 99 1.47 -5.31 -13.04
C GLU A 99 2.33 -4.07 -13.00
N ARG A 100 3.54 -4.21 -12.44
CA ARG A 100 4.53 -3.15 -12.43
C ARG A 100 5.56 -3.42 -13.51
N THR A 101 5.78 -2.44 -14.36
CA THR A 101 6.76 -2.53 -15.45
C THR A 101 7.64 -1.29 -15.45
N ARG A 102 8.65 -1.29 -16.32
CA ARG A 102 9.59 -0.17 -16.47
C ARG A 102 9.61 0.28 -17.91
N VAL A 103 9.86 1.58 -18.09
CA VAL A 103 10.10 2.14 -19.41
C VAL A 103 11.49 1.72 -19.87
N VAL A 104 11.56 1.12 -21.06
CA VAL A 104 12.79 0.77 -21.75
C VAL A 104 12.70 1.31 -23.17
N ASN A 105 13.57 2.26 -23.50
CA ASN A 105 13.61 2.94 -24.80
C ASN A 105 12.26 3.57 -25.19
N GLY A 106 11.60 4.23 -24.23
CA GLY A 106 10.28 4.85 -24.44
C GLY A 106 9.12 3.86 -24.59
N LYS A 107 9.35 2.56 -24.34
CA LYS A 107 8.34 1.51 -24.46
C LYS A 107 8.12 0.80 -23.13
N PHE A 108 6.96 0.19 -22.97
CA PHE A 108 6.66 -0.70 -21.86
C PHE A 108 5.74 -1.85 -22.30
N GLU A 109 5.86 -2.98 -21.60
CA GLU A 109 5.00 -4.15 -21.75
C GLU A 109 4.55 -4.59 -20.36
N ALA A 110 3.29 -5.00 -20.25
CA ALA A 110 2.73 -5.56 -19.04
C ALA A 110 1.79 -6.72 -19.39
N GLY A 111 1.90 -7.82 -18.66
CA GLY A 111 1.00 -8.97 -18.78
C GLY A 111 1.07 -9.85 -17.52
N PRO A 112 0.06 -10.70 -17.29
CA PRO A 112 0.12 -11.68 -16.22
C PRO A 112 1.27 -12.66 -16.48
N LEU A 113 2.09 -12.91 -15.46
CA LEU A 113 3.21 -13.86 -15.49
C LEU A 113 2.79 -15.28 -15.88
#